data_AF-A0A7K6NL71-F1
#
_entry.id   AF-A0A7K6NL71-F1
#
_cell.length_a   1.000
_cell.length_b   1.000
_cell.length_c   1.000
_cell.angle_alpha   90.00
_cell.angle_beta   90.00
_cell.angle_gamma   90.00
#
_symmetry.space_group_name_H-M   'P 1'
#
loop_
_entity.id
_entity.type
_entity.pdbx_description
1 polymer ?
#
loop_
_entity_poly.entity_id
_entity_poly.type
_entity_poly.pdbx_seq_one_letter_code
_entity_poly.pdbx_strand_id
1 'polypeptide(L)'
;SYQRFASCYRCFYKLQPEMTRSIYDQFVSQLQTSIKEEIQEVKDEGNLEMLFNSLDKIVEEAKNQEEPAWRPSGIPEEDVRSAMVPYLLKHRSYLRKILKEKEEENRKVAESVLAGRDRIAELQQLIQARKQAWQ
;
A
#
# COMPACT_ATOMS: atom_id res chain seq x y z
N SER A 1 26.98 -13.12 -40.37
CA SER A 1 27.34 -12.43 -41.62
C SER A 1 27.18 -13.40 -42.78
N TYR A 2 26.82 -12.90 -43.96
CA TYR A 2 26.60 -13.73 -45.14
C TYR A 2 27.84 -14.57 -45.51
N GLN A 3 29.04 -13.98 -45.42
CA GLN A 3 30.30 -14.69 -45.69
C GLN A 3 30.47 -15.95 -44.81
N ARG A 4 30.12 -15.87 -43.52
CA ARG A 4 30.18 -17.04 -42.63
C ARG A 4 29.17 -18.11 -43.05
N PHE A 5 27.95 -17.72 -43.35
CA PHE A 5 26.90 -18.63 -43.83
C PHE A 5 27.32 -19.34 -45.13
N ALA A 6 27.76 -18.59 -46.14
CA ALA A 6 28.24 -19.14 -47.41
C ALA A 6 29.50 -20.02 -47.23
N SER A 7 30.39 -19.68 -46.28
CA SER A 7 31.59 -20.47 -45.99
C SER A 7 31.30 -21.84 -45.39
N CYS A 8 30.14 -22.02 -44.75
CA CYS A 8 29.66 -23.29 -44.21
C CYS A 8 28.93 -24.12 -45.27
N TYR A 9 28.27 -23.47 -46.23
CA TYR A 9 27.51 -24.11 -47.32
C TYR A 9 28.20 -23.99 -48.69
N ARG A 10 29.52 -24.23 -48.74
CA ARG A 10 30.35 -23.99 -49.94
C ARG A 10 29.88 -24.73 -51.20
N CYS A 11 29.48 -25.99 -51.07
CA CYS A 11 29.07 -26.80 -52.22
C CYS A 11 27.82 -26.22 -52.89
N PHE A 12 26.84 -25.80 -52.09
CA PHE A 12 25.60 -25.21 -52.57
C PHE A 12 25.82 -23.78 -53.09
N TYR A 13 26.61 -22.97 -52.40
CA TYR A 13 26.99 -21.62 -52.83
C TYR A 13 27.66 -21.61 -54.22
N LYS A 14 28.54 -22.58 -54.51
CA LYS A 14 29.21 -22.68 -55.82
C LYS A 14 28.26 -23.04 -56.95
N LEU A 15 27.21 -23.81 -56.66
CA LEU A 15 26.21 -24.22 -57.65
C LEU A 15 25.16 -23.13 -57.89
N GLN A 16 24.69 -22.48 -56.82
CA GLN A 16 23.59 -21.52 -56.89
C GLN A 16 23.77 -20.36 -55.88
N PRO A 17 24.63 -19.38 -56.19
CA PRO A 17 24.99 -18.30 -55.28
C PRO A 17 23.84 -17.32 -55.01
N GLU A 18 23.00 -17.03 -56.00
CA GLU A 18 21.84 -16.14 -55.84
C GLU A 18 20.80 -16.74 -54.87
N MET A 19 20.52 -18.04 -55.02
CA MET A 19 19.61 -18.75 -54.12
C MET A 19 20.16 -18.84 -52.70
N THR A 20 21.48 -19.10 -52.56
CA THR A 20 22.14 -19.10 -51.24
C THR A 20 22.00 -17.76 -50.53
N ARG A 21 22.09 -16.65 -51.28
CA ARG A 21 21.88 -15.30 -50.75
C ARG A 21 20.42 -15.06 -50.34
N SER A 22 19.47 -15.42 -51.21
CA SER A 22 18.05 -15.31 -50.93
C SER A 22 17.64 -16.07 -49.66
N ILE A 23 18.13 -17.30 -49.48
CA ILE A 23 17.87 -18.10 -48.26
C ILE A 23 18.44 -17.43 -47.02
N TYR A 24 19.67 -16.90 -47.10
CA TYR A 24 20.28 -16.20 -45.96
C TYR A 24 19.48 -14.94 -45.58
N ASP A 25 19.10 -14.14 -46.57
CA ASP A 25 18.35 -12.91 -46.35
C ASP A 25 16.96 -13.22 -45.75
N GLN A 26 16.28 -14.27 -46.25
CA GLN A 26 15.02 -14.75 -45.70
C GLN A 26 15.19 -15.25 -44.26
N PHE A 27 16.21 -16.06 -43.98
CA PHE A 27 16.50 -16.56 -42.64
C PHE A 27 16.72 -15.42 -41.65
N VAL A 28 17.57 -14.45 -42.00
CA VAL A 28 17.87 -13.31 -41.13
C VAL A 28 16.62 -12.46 -40.91
N SER A 29 15.86 -12.18 -41.97
CA SER A 29 14.62 -11.40 -41.86
C SER A 29 13.60 -12.10 -40.97
N GLN A 30 13.35 -13.40 -41.19
CA GLN A 30 12.39 -14.16 -40.39
C GLN A 30 12.82 -14.27 -38.93
N LEU A 31 14.10 -14.54 -38.68
CA LEU A 31 14.63 -14.61 -37.32
C LEU A 31 14.50 -13.27 -36.59
N GLN A 32 14.84 -12.16 -37.25
CA GLN A 32 14.72 -10.83 -36.66
C GLN A 32 13.27 -10.45 -36.39
N THR A 33 12.36 -10.78 -37.30
CA THR A 33 10.93 -10.54 -37.11
C THR A 33 10.39 -11.38 -35.95
N SER A 34 10.66 -12.69 -35.95
CA SER A 34 10.21 -13.59 -34.89
C SER A 34 10.72 -13.18 -33.51
N ILE A 35 11.98 -12.78 -33.37
CA ILE A 35 12.51 -12.28 -32.09
C ILE A 35 11.80 -11.00 -31.65
N LYS A 36 11.51 -10.07 -32.58
CA LYS A 36 10.81 -8.82 -32.26
C LYS A 36 9.36 -9.07 -31.87
N GLU A 37 8.69 -9.96 -32.56
CA GLU A 37 7.32 -10.40 -32.27
C GLU A 37 7.27 -11.04 -30.88
N GLU A 38 8.16 -11.98 -30.59
CA GLU A 38 8.25 -12.62 -29.26
C GLU A 38 8.46 -11.60 -28.13
N ILE A 39 9.37 -10.64 -28.32
CA ILE A 39 9.59 -9.57 -27.33
C ILE A 39 8.33 -8.71 -27.18
N GLN A 40 7.63 -8.42 -28.28
CA GLN A 40 6.42 -7.62 -28.24
C GLN A 40 5.28 -8.37 -27.55
N GLU A 41 5.14 -9.67 -27.80
CA GLU A 41 4.19 -10.55 -27.10
C GLU A 41 4.46 -10.58 -25.59
N VAL A 42 5.71 -10.77 -25.16
CA VAL A 42 6.09 -10.73 -23.73
C VAL A 42 5.80 -9.36 -23.11
N LYS A 43 6.05 -8.28 -23.86
CA LYS A 43 5.72 -6.93 -23.41
C LYS A 43 4.22 -6.73 -23.20
N ASP A 44 3.41 -7.26 -24.12
CA ASP A 44 1.96 -7.10 -24.10
C ASP A 44 1.32 -8.01 -23.04
N GLU A 45 1.75 -9.27 -22.92
CA GLU A 45 1.32 -10.21 -21.88
C GLU A 45 1.62 -9.67 -20.48
N GLY A 46 2.85 -9.17 -20.29
CA GLY A 46 3.28 -8.58 -19.03
C GLY A 46 2.77 -7.16 -18.79
N ASN A 47 2.07 -6.55 -19.76
CA ASN A 47 1.66 -5.15 -19.73
C ASN A 47 2.83 -4.21 -19.33
N LEU A 48 4.02 -4.52 -19.86
CA LEU A 48 5.28 -3.95 -19.42
C LEU A 48 5.38 -2.46 -19.73
N GLU A 49 4.75 -1.99 -20.80
CA GLU A 49 4.77 -0.57 -21.15
C GLU A 49 4.08 0.29 -20.08
N MET A 50 2.92 -0.14 -19.57
CA MET A 50 2.25 0.56 -18.47
C MET A 50 3.07 0.49 -17.18
N LEU A 51 3.63 -0.68 -16.86
CA LEU A 51 4.43 -0.87 -15.65
C LEU A 51 5.72 -0.03 -15.66
N PHE A 52 6.45 0.02 -16.77
CA PHE A 52 7.64 0.85 -16.90
C PHE A 52 7.30 2.33 -16.88
N ASN A 53 6.23 2.77 -17.55
CA ASN A 53 5.76 4.14 -17.43
C ASN A 53 5.36 4.53 -15.99
N SER A 54 4.79 3.59 -15.23
CA SER A 54 4.49 3.81 -13.81
C SER A 54 5.77 3.86 -12.96
N LEU A 55 6.74 2.99 -13.24
CA LEU A 55 8.03 2.98 -12.55
C LEU A 55 8.80 4.27 -12.78
N ASP A 56 8.83 4.77 -14.01
CA ASP A 56 9.47 6.04 -14.36
C ASP A 56 8.86 7.19 -13.55
N LYS A 57 7.53 7.25 -13.41
CA LYS A 57 6.87 8.26 -12.56
C LYS A 57 7.32 8.18 -11.10
N ILE A 58 7.40 6.98 -10.53
CA ILE A 58 7.86 6.77 -9.15
C ILE A 58 9.30 7.24 -8.97
N VAL A 59 10.18 6.94 -9.94
CA VAL A 59 11.58 7.39 -9.94
C VAL A 59 11.66 8.91 -10.02
N GLU A 60 10.87 9.53 -10.89
CA GLU A 60 10.78 10.99 -11.02
C GLU A 60 10.32 11.67 -9.72
N GLU A 61 9.26 11.15 -9.08
CA GLU A 61 8.73 11.66 -7.82
C GLU A 61 9.74 11.55 -6.66
N ALA A 62 10.57 10.51 -6.67
CA ALA A 62 11.57 10.24 -5.63
C ALA A 62 12.93 10.92 -5.88
N LYS A 63 13.12 11.67 -6.98
CA LYS A 63 14.44 12.23 -7.37
C LYS A 63 15.17 13.03 -6.30
N ASN A 64 14.43 13.71 -5.41
CA ASN A 64 14.99 14.57 -4.38
C ASN A 64 15.18 13.86 -3.03
N GLN A 65 14.88 12.55 -2.94
CA GLN A 65 15.05 11.76 -1.72
C GLN A 65 16.44 11.12 -1.74
N GLU A 66 17.38 11.69 -1.00
CA GLU A 66 18.76 11.17 -0.88
C GLU A 66 18.88 10.02 0.12
N GLU A 67 17.90 9.89 1.02
CA GLU A 67 17.90 8.84 2.04
C GLU A 67 17.54 7.47 1.45
N PRO A 68 18.17 6.38 1.93
CA PRO A 68 17.79 5.03 1.53
C PRO A 68 16.32 4.75 1.85
N ALA A 69 15.52 4.49 0.83
CA ALA A 69 14.13 4.10 1.02
C ALA A 69 14.04 2.78 1.82
N TRP A 70 13.02 2.66 2.66
CA TRP A 70 12.75 1.46 3.44
C TRP A 70 12.65 0.21 2.56
N ARG A 71 13.10 -0.93 3.08
CA ARG A 71 13.02 -2.25 2.45
C ARG A 71 12.41 -3.23 3.47
N PRO A 72 11.61 -4.22 3.04
CA PRO A 72 11.09 -5.25 3.92
C PRO A 72 12.22 -5.92 4.72
N SER A 73 12.06 -6.00 6.04
CA SER A 73 13.07 -6.64 6.90
C SER A 73 13.03 -8.16 6.75
N GLY A 74 11.94 -8.71 6.22
CA GLY A 74 11.66 -10.14 6.17
C GLY A 74 10.93 -10.64 7.41
N ILE A 75 10.60 -9.74 8.34
CA ILE A 75 9.81 -10.04 9.54
C ILE A 75 8.41 -9.43 9.34
N PRO A 76 7.38 -10.25 9.03
CA PRO A 76 6.05 -9.76 8.69
C PRO A 76 5.44 -8.82 9.75
N GLU A 77 5.66 -9.09 11.03
CA GLU A 77 5.13 -8.31 12.14
C GLU A 77 5.72 -6.89 12.21
N GLU A 78 6.96 -6.70 11.73
CA GLU A 78 7.60 -5.39 11.64
C GLU A 78 7.16 -4.67 10.37
N ASP A 79 7.13 -5.39 9.25
CA ASP A 79 6.80 -4.83 7.93
C ASP A 79 5.35 -4.32 7.87
N VAL A 80 4.42 -5.04 8.50
CA VAL A 80 2.99 -4.65 8.56
C VAL A 80 2.74 -3.50 9.54
N ARG A 81 3.60 -3.34 10.55
CA ARG A 81 3.39 -2.34 11.62
C ARG A 81 3.26 -0.94 11.05
N SER A 82 4.14 -0.54 10.14
CA SER A 82 4.14 0.79 9.53
C SER A 82 2.81 1.10 8.84
N ALA A 83 2.25 0.13 8.10
CA ALA A 83 0.98 0.27 7.42
C ALA A 83 -0.22 0.37 8.38
N MET A 84 -0.17 -0.32 9.53
CA MET A 84 -1.29 -0.33 10.50
C MET A 84 -1.30 0.88 11.44
N VAL A 85 -0.13 1.47 11.74
CA VAL A 85 0.01 2.56 12.72
C VAL A 85 -0.97 3.73 12.48
N PRO A 86 -1.17 4.26 11.26
CA PRO A 86 -2.11 5.37 11.03
C PRO A 86 -3.54 5.05 11.47
N TYR A 87 -4.01 3.83 11.21
CA TYR A 87 -5.36 3.38 11.58
C TYR A 87 -5.51 3.24 13.09
N LEU A 88 -4.52 2.63 13.74
CA LEU A 88 -4.51 2.46 15.20
C LEU A 88 -4.45 3.81 15.91
N LEU A 89 -3.68 4.77 15.39
CA LEU A 89 -3.61 6.13 15.93
C LEU A 89 -4.95 6.86 15.79
N LYS A 90 -5.63 6.74 14.64
CA LYS A 90 -6.97 7.30 14.42
C LYS A 90 -8.01 6.67 15.35
N HIS A 91 -7.95 5.36 15.55
CA HIS A 91 -8.87 4.68 16.47
C HIS A 91 -8.62 5.11 17.93
N ARG A 92 -7.35 5.20 18.34
CA ARG A 92 -6.97 5.68 19.67
C ARG A 92 -7.46 7.10 19.95
N SER A 93 -7.35 8.01 18.97
CA SER A 93 -7.83 9.39 19.17
C SER A 93 -9.36 9.45 19.31
N TYR A 94 -10.08 8.65 18.52
CA TYR A 94 -11.52 8.50 18.63
C TYR A 94 -11.96 7.97 20.01
N LEU A 95 -11.35 6.89 20.49
CA LEU A 95 -11.67 6.32 21.79
C LEU A 95 -11.38 7.30 22.94
N ARG A 96 -10.26 8.03 22.87
CA ARG A 96 -9.93 9.07 23.86
C ARG A 96 -10.96 10.19 23.89
N LYS A 97 -11.49 10.58 22.74
CA LYS A 97 -12.56 11.57 22.66
C LYS A 97 -13.82 11.08 23.38
N ILE A 98 -14.27 9.86 23.07
CA ILE A 98 -15.45 9.28 23.71
C ILE A 98 -15.26 9.14 25.22
N LEU A 99 -14.09 8.64 25.65
CA LEU A 99 -13.79 8.48 27.06
C LEU A 99 -13.92 9.80 27.81
N LYS A 100 -13.34 10.88 27.26
CA LYS A 100 -13.42 12.21 27.85
C LYS A 100 -14.86 12.74 27.93
N GLU A 101 -15.66 12.52 26.88
CA GLU A 101 -17.08 12.88 26.87
C GLU A 101 -17.84 12.15 27.99
N LYS A 102 -17.59 10.84 28.15
CA LYS A 102 -18.25 10.03 29.18
C LYS A 102 -17.80 10.34 30.60
N GLU A 103 -16.52 10.63 30.81
CA GLU A 103 -16.00 11.07 32.09
C GLU A 103 -16.64 12.40 32.53
N GLU A 104 -16.81 13.34 31.59
CA GLU A 104 -17.44 14.64 31.85
C GLU A 104 -18.93 14.52 32.17
N GLU A 105 -19.66 13.69 31.41
CA GLU A 105 -21.06 13.37 31.70
C GLU A 105 -21.20 12.74 33.09
N ASN A 106 -20.36 11.75 33.40
CA ASN A 106 -20.40 11.06 34.68
C ASN A 106 -20.08 12.00 35.85
N ARG A 107 -19.14 12.93 35.67
CA ARG A 107 -18.80 13.93 36.68
C ARG A 107 -20.00 14.83 37.01
N LYS A 108 -20.69 15.35 35.99
CA LYS A 108 -21.91 16.18 36.17
C LYS A 108 -23.03 15.41 36.88
N VAL A 109 -23.23 14.14 36.51
CA VAL A 109 -24.22 13.28 37.16
C VAL A 109 -23.84 13.02 38.61
N ALA A 110 -22.56 12.74 38.91
CA ALA A 110 -22.08 12.52 40.27
C ALA A 110 -22.27 13.77 41.15
N GLU A 111 -21.95 14.96 40.63
CA GLU A 111 -22.19 16.24 41.31
C GLU A 111 -23.69 16.42 41.64
N SER A 112 -24.58 16.11 40.68
CA SER A 112 -26.03 16.18 40.88
C SER A 112 -26.54 15.19 41.93
N VAL A 113 -25.98 13.98 41.96
CA VAL A 113 -26.32 12.96 42.98
C VAL A 113 -25.89 13.40 44.37
N LEU A 114 -24.69 13.99 44.52
CA LEU A 114 -24.22 14.51 45.80
C LEU A 114 -25.13 15.64 46.30
N ALA A 115 -25.44 16.63 45.44
CA ALA A 115 -26.37 17.70 45.79
C ALA A 115 -27.75 17.17 46.18
N GLY A 116 -28.25 16.14 45.48
CA GLY A 116 -29.50 15.47 45.83
C GLY A 116 -29.44 14.76 47.18
N ARG A 117 -28.33 14.10 47.51
CA ARG A 117 -28.12 13.44 48.81
C ARG A 117 -28.08 14.44 49.95
N ASP A 118 -27.38 15.56 49.77
CA ASP A 118 -27.31 16.63 50.77
C ASP A 118 -28.71 17.20 51.05
N ARG A 119 -29.50 17.42 49.98
CA ARG A 119 -30.87 17.89 50.12
C ARG A 119 -31.78 16.90 50.87
N ILE A 120 -31.62 15.60 50.62
CA ILE A 120 -32.35 14.56 51.35
C ILE A 120 -31.96 14.59 52.83
N ALA A 121 -30.67 14.72 53.15
CA ALA A 121 -30.20 14.79 54.53
C ALA A 121 -30.77 16.02 55.28
N GLU A 122 -30.79 17.20 54.64
CA GLU A 122 -31.44 18.40 55.19
C GLU A 122 -32.92 18.19 55.48
N LEU A 123 -33.66 17.62 54.52
CA LEU A 123 -35.09 17.36 54.68
C LEU A 123 -35.35 16.36 55.81
N GLN A 124 -34.53 15.33 55.95
CA GLN A 124 -34.61 14.38 57.06
C GLN A 124 -34.41 15.06 58.42
N GLN A 125 -33.44 15.97 58.53
CA GLN A 125 -33.22 16.74 59.76
C GLN A 125 -34.42 17.62 60.10
N LEU A 126 -35.00 18.31 59.11
CA LEU A 126 -36.19 19.15 59.30
C LEU A 126 -37.41 18.33 59.75
N ILE A 127 -37.63 17.17 59.14
CA ILE A 127 -38.70 16.24 59.53
C ILE A 127 -38.48 15.78 60.98
N GLN A 128 -37.25 15.44 61.35
CA GLN A 128 -36.93 14.99 62.72
C GLN A 128 -37.13 16.11 63.75
N ALA A 129 -36.66 17.32 63.47
CA ALA A 129 -36.85 18.49 64.32
C ALA A 129 -38.34 18.81 64.49
N ARG A 130 -39.11 18.77 63.40
CA ARG A 130 -40.56 18.95 63.46
C ARG A 130 -41.21 17.84 64.28
N LYS A 131 -40.82 16.57 64.10
CA LYS A 131 -41.37 15.48 64.92
C LYS A 131 -41.13 15.71 66.41
N GLN A 132 -39.92 16.14 66.80
CA GLN A 132 -39.59 16.45 68.19
C GLN A 132 -40.41 17.62 68.76
N ALA A 133 -40.71 18.64 67.96
CA ALA A 133 -41.52 19.78 68.40
C ALA A 133 -43.00 19.46 68.65
N TRP A 134 -43.49 18.29 68.20
CA TRP A 134 -44.87 17.84 68.40
C TRP A 134 -44.98 16.73 69.46
N GLN A 135 -43.87 16.34 70.10
CA GLN A 135 -43.83 15.43 71.25
C GLN A 135 -43.72 16.24 72.55
#